data_AF-A0A426VR54-F1
#
_entry.id   AF-A0A426VR54-F1
#
_cell.length_a   1.000
_cell.length_b   1.000
_cell.length_c   1.000
_cell.angle_alpha   90.00
_cell.angle_beta   90.00
_cell.angle_gamma   90.00
#
_symmetry.space_group_name_H-M   'P 1'
#
loop_
_entity.id
_entity.type
_entity.pdbx_description
1 polymer ?
#
loop_
_entity_poly.entity_id
_entity_poly.type
_entity_poly.pdbx_seq_one_letter_code
_entity_poly.pdbx_strand_id
1 'polypeptide(L)'
;MATAEQQSYCIGSTAVQSEFSDKFLPIQDDALLSKALGAPLQGKLCQGAVYQSTHDIVVYRAWNSTNPKSQFGQWWSFSRPSGLTADYRKDFEICYQWSPLDKLVKCTLKAGTKVVVGNGQSAKCSEYLSYPVSESQQLFIVEAQDAMQYCETYDSVMRWE
;
A
#
# COMPACT_ATOMS: atom_id res chain seq x y z
N MET A 1 -25.39 15.00 22.56
CA MET A 1 -25.57 15.54 21.19
C MET A 1 -24.41 14.98 20.37
N ALA A 2 -24.68 13.98 19.53
CA ALA A 2 -23.67 13.37 18.67
C ALA A 2 -23.50 14.28 17.45
N THR A 3 -22.37 14.97 17.36
CA THR A 3 -22.01 15.81 16.22
C THR A 3 -21.48 14.93 15.10
N ALA A 4 -22.19 14.96 13.97
CA ALA A 4 -21.80 14.61 12.60
C ALA A 4 -20.49 13.83 12.43
N GLU A 5 -20.63 12.55 12.10
CA GLU A 5 -19.57 11.76 11.45
C GLU A 5 -19.06 12.54 10.24
N GLN A 6 -17.80 13.00 10.29
CA GLN A 6 -17.09 13.41 9.07
C GLN A 6 -16.97 12.18 8.18
N GLN A 7 -17.91 12.04 7.25
CA GLN A 7 -17.79 11.15 6.09
C GLN A 7 -16.51 11.54 5.35
N SER A 8 -15.40 10.85 5.62
CA SER A 8 -14.27 10.86 4.70
C SER A 8 -14.74 10.10 3.47
N TYR A 9 -15.20 10.80 2.44
CA TYR A 9 -15.49 10.18 1.15
C TYR A 9 -14.16 9.62 0.63
N CYS A 10 -14.05 8.29 0.56
CA CYS A 10 -12.91 7.65 -0.08
C CYS A 10 -12.84 8.11 -1.54
N ILE A 11 -11.64 8.38 -2.03
CA ILE A 11 -11.40 8.80 -3.41
C ILE A 11 -10.63 7.71 -4.16
N GLY A 12 -10.73 7.73 -5.49
CA GLY A 12 -10.13 6.72 -6.36
C GLY A 12 -11.00 5.46 -6.52
N SER A 13 -10.35 4.37 -6.92
CA SER A 13 -11.02 3.11 -7.28
C SER A 13 -10.36 1.90 -6.62
N THR A 14 -11.19 0.95 -6.18
CA THR A 14 -10.78 -0.38 -5.74
C THR A 14 -10.60 -1.37 -6.89
N ALA A 15 -11.09 -1.03 -8.09
CA ALA A 15 -10.90 -1.84 -9.28
C ALA A 15 -9.42 -1.82 -9.68
N VAL A 16 -8.81 -2.99 -9.78
CA VAL A 16 -7.41 -3.14 -10.21
C VAL A 16 -7.17 -2.38 -11.52
N GLN A 17 -6.05 -1.66 -11.61
CA GLN A 17 -5.63 -0.94 -12.82
C GLN A 17 -5.70 -1.84 -14.07
N SER A 18 -6.04 -1.25 -15.22
CA SER A 18 -6.32 -1.99 -16.45
C SER A 18 -5.19 -2.94 -16.87
N GLU A 19 -3.93 -2.56 -16.63
CA GLU A 19 -2.74 -3.38 -16.90
C GLU A 19 -2.72 -4.74 -16.17
N PHE A 20 -3.43 -4.86 -15.03
CA PHE A 20 -3.49 -6.08 -14.24
C PHE A 20 -4.91 -6.67 -14.17
N SER A 21 -5.87 -6.09 -14.88
CA SER A 21 -7.29 -6.47 -14.77
C SER A 21 -7.57 -7.94 -15.15
N ASP A 22 -6.78 -8.51 -16.05
CA ASP A 22 -6.82 -9.93 -16.46
C ASP A 22 -6.01 -10.86 -15.53
N LYS A 23 -5.23 -10.28 -14.60
CA LYS A 23 -4.35 -11.00 -13.67
C LYS A 23 -4.93 -11.13 -12.26
N PHE A 24 -6.14 -10.62 -12.04
CA PHE A 24 -6.82 -10.70 -10.76
C PHE A 24 -8.29 -11.09 -10.92
N LEU A 25 -8.72 -12.04 -10.10
CA LEU A 25 -10.12 -12.41 -9.97
C LEU A 25 -10.68 -11.80 -8.68
N PRO A 26 -11.79 -11.05 -8.74
CA PRO A 26 -12.45 -10.57 -7.53
C PRO A 26 -13.00 -11.76 -6.73
N ILE A 27 -12.79 -11.74 -5.42
CA ILE A 27 -13.30 -12.76 -4.49
C ILE A 27 -13.92 -12.08 -3.26
N GLN A 28 -14.73 -12.81 -2.49
CA GLN A 28 -15.24 -12.34 -1.21
C GLN A 28 -14.40 -12.93 -0.06
N ASP A 29 -13.89 -12.06 0.82
CA ASP A 29 -13.15 -12.43 2.03
C ASP A 29 -13.19 -11.26 3.04
N ASP A 30 -14.31 -11.14 3.77
CA ASP A 30 -14.55 -10.00 4.66
C ASP A 30 -13.55 -9.95 5.83
N ALA A 31 -13.02 -11.11 6.23
CA ALA A 31 -11.99 -11.23 7.25
C ALA A 31 -10.65 -10.66 6.78
N LEU A 32 -10.28 -10.86 5.51
CA LEU A 32 -9.10 -10.23 4.92
C LEU A 32 -9.32 -8.73 4.69
N LEU A 33 -10.47 -8.34 4.15
CA LEU A 33 -10.80 -6.94 3.89
C LEU A 33 -10.75 -6.09 5.16
N SER A 34 -11.36 -6.55 6.26
CA SER A 34 -11.41 -5.82 7.53
C SER A 34 -10.04 -5.58 8.16
N LYS A 35 -9.02 -6.41 7.86
CA LYS A 35 -7.64 -6.17 8.31
C LYS A 35 -7.00 -4.95 7.63
N ALA A 36 -7.33 -4.75 6.34
CA ALA A 36 -6.76 -3.71 5.50
C ALA A 36 -7.43 -2.35 5.69
N LEU A 37 -8.72 -2.31 6.04
CA LEU A 37 -9.44 -1.05 6.25
C LEU A 37 -9.06 -0.38 7.57
N GLY A 38 -9.11 0.95 7.59
CA GLY A 38 -8.92 1.75 8.80
C GLY A 38 -9.81 2.97 8.88
N ALA A 39 -10.00 3.43 10.12
CA ALA A 39 -10.67 4.69 10.39
C ALA A 39 -9.80 5.89 9.94
N PRO A 40 -10.37 7.10 9.79
CA PRO A 40 -9.60 8.31 9.51
C PRO A 40 -8.39 8.45 10.43
N LEU A 41 -7.29 8.94 9.85
CA LEU A 41 -5.99 9.16 10.49
C LEU A 41 -5.18 7.91 10.86
N GLN A 42 -5.61 6.70 10.49
CA GLN A 42 -4.89 5.45 10.80
C GLN A 42 -3.85 4.99 9.76
N GLY A 43 -3.79 5.58 8.56
CA GLY A 43 -2.80 5.19 7.54
C GLY A 43 -2.98 3.76 7.01
N LYS A 44 -4.22 3.39 6.70
CA LYS A 44 -4.64 2.09 6.15
C LYS A 44 -5.36 2.32 4.82
N LEU A 45 -6.17 1.37 4.34
CA LEU A 45 -7.10 1.63 3.24
C LEU A 45 -8.36 2.34 3.73
N CYS A 46 -8.84 3.31 2.94
CA CYS A 46 -10.15 3.93 3.12
C CYS A 46 -11.25 3.00 2.61
N GLN A 47 -11.02 2.42 1.43
CA GLN A 47 -11.88 1.44 0.76
C GLN A 47 -11.00 0.37 0.13
N GLY A 48 -11.54 -0.83 -0.07
CA GLY A 48 -10.80 -1.93 -0.68
C GLY A 48 -11.71 -3.02 -1.23
N ALA A 49 -11.18 -3.80 -2.16
CA ALA A 49 -11.79 -5.02 -2.66
C ALA A 49 -10.77 -6.15 -2.63
N VAL A 50 -11.24 -7.39 -2.39
CA VAL A 50 -10.37 -8.55 -2.30
C VAL A 50 -10.24 -9.21 -3.66
N TYR A 51 -9.01 -9.54 -4.01
CA TYR A 51 -8.69 -10.22 -5.26
C TYR A 51 -7.79 -11.42 -4.99
N GLN A 52 -7.89 -12.42 -5.86
CA GLN A 52 -6.90 -13.47 -5.99
C GLN A 52 -6.12 -13.26 -7.29
N SER A 53 -4.80 -13.20 -7.20
CA SER A 53 -3.94 -13.16 -8.39
C SER A 53 -4.08 -14.46 -9.18
N THR A 54 -4.14 -14.36 -10.51
CA THR A 54 -4.16 -15.53 -11.43
C THR A 54 -2.81 -15.76 -12.09
N HIS A 55 -1.93 -14.77 -12.02
CA HIS A 55 -0.60 -14.79 -12.61
C HIS A 55 0.42 -14.27 -11.60
N ASP A 56 1.69 -14.52 -11.90
CA ASP A 56 2.80 -13.89 -11.21
C ASP A 56 2.88 -12.40 -11.59
N ILE A 57 3.03 -11.53 -10.59
CA ILE A 57 2.94 -10.07 -10.77
C ILE A 57 4.10 -9.38 -10.06
N VAL A 58 4.78 -8.47 -10.75
CA VAL A 58 5.82 -7.66 -10.12
C VAL A 58 5.17 -6.60 -9.23
N VAL A 59 5.65 -6.51 -7.99
CA VAL A 59 5.21 -5.51 -7.00
C VAL A 59 6.40 -4.92 -6.28
N TYR A 60 6.18 -3.74 -5.70
CA TYR A 60 7.23 -2.93 -5.09
C TYR A 60 6.86 -2.54 -3.67
N ARG A 61 7.86 -2.36 -2.82
CA ARG A 61 7.68 -1.85 -1.47
C ARG A 61 8.91 -1.06 -1.05
N ALA A 62 8.69 0.18 -0.61
CA ALA A 62 9.70 0.92 0.12
C ALA A 62 9.68 0.47 1.59
N TRP A 63 10.86 0.30 2.19
CA TRP A 63 11.00 -0.24 3.54
C TRP A 63 12.18 0.39 4.29
N ASN A 64 12.28 0.10 5.59
CA ASN A 64 13.23 0.70 6.51
C ASN A 64 14.44 -0.23 6.74
N SER A 65 15.63 0.14 6.27
CA SER A 65 16.83 -0.68 6.46
C SER A 65 17.19 -0.95 7.93
N THR A 66 16.85 -0.01 8.83
CA THR A 66 17.09 -0.14 10.28
C THR A 66 16.13 -1.12 10.97
N ASN A 67 15.06 -1.54 10.27
CA ASN A 67 14.18 -2.63 10.69
C ASN A 67 14.03 -3.64 9.55
N PRO A 68 14.94 -4.63 9.41
CA PRO A 68 14.92 -5.61 8.33
C PRO A 68 13.61 -6.40 8.22
N LYS A 69 12.90 -6.60 9.33
CA LYS A 69 11.58 -7.27 9.33
C LYS A 69 10.52 -6.48 8.55
N SER A 70 10.76 -5.18 8.31
CA SER A 70 9.86 -4.32 7.53
C SER A 70 9.94 -4.56 6.02
N GLN A 71 10.94 -5.30 5.53
CA GLN A 71 11.10 -5.61 4.10
C GLN A 71 9.85 -6.31 3.54
N PHE A 72 9.25 -7.22 4.29
CA PHE A 72 8.03 -7.95 3.92
C PHE A 72 6.81 -7.51 4.73
N GLY A 73 6.72 -6.22 5.05
CA GLY A 73 5.48 -5.68 5.64
C GLY A 73 4.31 -5.72 4.65
N GLN A 74 3.14 -5.29 5.13
CA GLN A 74 1.87 -5.61 4.47
C GLN A 74 1.53 -4.74 3.26
N TRP A 75 2.14 -3.57 3.13
CA TRP A 75 1.79 -2.55 2.14
C TRP A 75 2.73 -2.57 0.94
N TRP A 76 2.17 -2.73 -0.26
CA TRP A 76 2.90 -2.84 -1.53
C TRP A 76 2.25 -1.96 -2.61
N SER A 77 2.97 -1.72 -3.69
CA SER A 77 2.49 -1.00 -4.87
C SER A 77 2.69 -1.82 -6.14
N PHE A 78 1.81 -1.64 -7.12
CA PHE A 78 1.99 -2.19 -8.47
C PHE A 78 3.14 -1.54 -9.22
N SER A 79 3.31 -0.24 -9.02
CA SER A 79 4.29 0.56 -9.75
C SER A 79 5.51 0.84 -8.91
N ARG A 80 6.66 0.91 -9.58
CA ARG A 80 7.91 1.38 -8.97
C ARG A 80 7.74 2.84 -8.53
N PRO A 81 8.08 3.21 -7.29
CA PRO A 81 8.06 4.62 -6.86
C PRO A 81 8.96 5.48 -7.74
N SER A 82 8.49 6.67 -8.10
CA SER A 82 9.19 7.66 -8.91
C SER A 82 8.74 9.08 -8.53
N GLY A 83 9.50 10.11 -8.94
CA GLY A 83 9.23 11.50 -8.58
C GLY A 83 9.72 11.88 -7.18
N LEU A 84 9.09 12.89 -6.59
CA LEU A 84 9.49 13.44 -5.29
C LEU A 84 9.14 12.48 -4.15
N THR A 85 10.10 12.22 -3.26
CA THR A 85 9.88 11.41 -2.05
C THR A 85 8.74 11.94 -1.17
N ALA A 86 8.55 13.27 -1.13
CA ALA A 86 7.47 13.90 -0.37
C ALA A 86 6.09 13.53 -0.91
N ASP A 87 5.93 13.50 -2.24
CA ASP A 87 4.66 13.13 -2.88
C ASP A 87 4.39 11.64 -2.66
N TYR A 88 5.39 10.78 -2.85
CA TYR A 88 5.23 9.35 -2.57
C TYR A 88 4.82 9.06 -1.12
N ARG A 89 5.36 9.80 -0.14
CA ARG A 89 4.93 9.67 1.26
C ARG A 89 3.49 10.10 1.47
N LYS A 90 3.06 11.18 0.82
CA LYS A 90 1.68 11.67 0.93
C LYS A 90 0.72 10.70 0.28
N ASP A 91 1.06 10.19 -0.90
CA ASP A 91 0.22 9.33 -1.73
C ASP A 91 0.02 7.93 -1.13
N PHE A 92 0.99 7.43 -0.37
CA PHE A 92 0.93 6.14 0.33
C PHE A 92 0.84 6.29 1.86
N GLU A 93 0.57 7.51 2.32
CA GLU A 93 0.41 7.89 3.73
C GLU A 93 1.52 7.39 4.67
N ILE A 94 2.76 7.41 4.17
CA ILE A 94 3.93 6.91 4.89
C ILE A 94 4.55 8.01 5.73
N CYS A 95 4.17 8.03 7.01
CA CYS A 95 4.77 8.94 7.99
C CYS A 95 6.29 8.74 8.08
N TYR A 96 7.03 9.85 8.17
CA TYR A 96 8.50 9.84 8.27
C TYR A 96 9.01 9.07 9.49
N GLN A 97 8.23 9.04 10.57
CA GLN A 97 8.53 8.26 11.77
C GLN A 97 8.36 6.74 11.58
N TRP A 98 7.57 6.31 10.60
CA TRP A 98 7.32 4.89 10.35
C TRP A 98 8.38 4.27 9.44
N SER A 99 8.86 5.03 8.46
CA SER A 99 9.88 4.57 7.52
C SER A 99 10.72 5.71 6.97
N PRO A 100 12.06 5.60 6.92
CA PRO A 100 12.94 6.54 6.25
C PRO A 100 12.84 6.46 4.71
N LEU A 101 12.29 5.38 4.14
CA LEU A 101 12.24 5.10 2.70
C LEU A 101 13.64 5.03 2.06
N ASP A 102 14.56 4.34 2.74
CA ASP A 102 15.95 4.21 2.32
C ASP A 102 16.23 2.95 1.50
N LYS A 103 15.30 1.98 1.51
CA LYS A 103 15.37 0.78 0.67
C LYS A 103 14.09 0.60 -0.13
N LEU A 104 14.24 0.01 -1.31
CA LEU A 104 13.15 -0.50 -2.13
C LEU A 104 13.36 -2.00 -2.34
N VAL A 105 12.30 -2.79 -2.25
CA VAL A 105 12.31 -4.18 -2.73
C VAL A 105 11.33 -4.30 -3.90
N LYS A 106 11.78 -4.99 -4.96
CA LYS A 106 10.96 -5.47 -6.07
C LYS A 106 10.83 -6.97 -5.90
N CYS A 107 9.62 -7.48 -5.85
CA CYS A 107 9.36 -8.92 -5.77
C CYS A 107 8.34 -9.33 -6.82
N THR A 108 8.27 -10.63 -7.08
CA THR A 108 7.18 -11.25 -7.82
C THR A 108 6.19 -11.84 -6.84
N LEU A 109 4.97 -11.33 -6.82
CA LEU A 109 3.82 -11.91 -6.12
C LEU A 109 3.42 -13.21 -6.83
N LYS A 110 3.38 -14.31 -6.09
CA LYS A 110 2.97 -15.62 -6.64
C LYS A 110 1.51 -15.64 -7.04
N ALA A 111 1.21 -16.24 -8.19
CA ALA A 111 -0.15 -16.58 -8.58
C ALA A 111 -0.90 -17.35 -7.47
N GLY A 112 -2.20 -17.13 -7.38
CA GLY A 112 -3.06 -17.72 -6.35
C GLY A 112 -3.05 -16.96 -5.02
N THR A 113 -2.25 -15.90 -4.87
CA THR A 113 -2.21 -15.09 -3.64
C THR A 113 -3.44 -14.18 -3.54
N LYS A 114 -4.06 -14.15 -2.36
CA LYS A 114 -5.11 -13.20 -2.00
C LYS A 114 -4.51 -11.86 -1.57
N VAL A 115 -5.06 -10.77 -2.08
CA VAL A 115 -4.66 -9.39 -1.76
C VAL A 115 -5.88 -8.51 -1.57
N VAL A 116 -5.75 -7.41 -0.84
CA VAL A 116 -6.74 -6.32 -0.90
C VAL A 116 -6.15 -5.20 -1.75
N VAL A 117 -6.92 -4.74 -2.72
CA VAL A 117 -6.58 -3.57 -3.53
C VAL A 117 -7.50 -2.43 -3.13
N GLY A 118 -6.92 -1.26 -2.87
CA GLY A 118 -7.70 -0.10 -2.44
C GLY A 118 -6.90 1.17 -2.37
N ASN A 119 -7.55 2.23 -1.89
CA ASN A 119 -6.98 3.58 -1.85
C ASN A 119 -6.72 4.00 -0.40
N GLY A 120 -5.72 4.85 -0.22
CA GLY A 120 -5.20 5.23 1.09
C GLY A 120 -6.21 6.01 1.94
N GLN A 121 -6.26 5.69 3.23
CA GLN A 121 -6.92 6.46 4.27
C GLN A 121 -5.93 7.47 4.82
N SER A 122 -6.44 8.64 5.20
CA SER A 122 -5.67 9.66 5.91
C SER A 122 -4.85 9.08 7.07
N ALA A 123 -3.70 9.71 7.34
CA ALA A 123 -2.79 9.32 8.42
C ALA A 123 -2.41 10.52 9.27
N LYS A 124 -2.47 10.38 10.59
CA LYS A 124 -1.85 11.35 11.49
C LYS A 124 -0.41 10.91 11.78
N CYS A 125 0.54 11.67 11.27
CA CYS A 125 1.96 11.43 11.51
C CYS A 125 2.43 12.10 12.79
N SER A 126 2.07 13.37 13.00
CA SER A 126 2.41 14.11 14.23
C SER A 126 1.29 15.09 14.59
N GLU A 127 1.52 15.95 15.57
CA GLU A 127 0.60 17.05 15.88
C GLU A 127 0.46 18.02 14.69
N TYR A 128 1.53 18.23 13.93
CA TYR A 128 1.61 19.22 12.85
C TYR A 128 1.62 18.63 11.44
N LEU A 129 1.54 17.31 11.33
CA LEU A 129 1.56 16.62 10.04
C LEU A 129 0.51 15.51 10.01
N SER A 130 -0.42 15.65 9.08
CA SER A 130 -1.28 14.58 8.61
C SER A 130 -1.23 14.50 7.09
N TYR A 131 -1.41 13.30 6.57
CA TYR A 131 -1.70 13.09 5.16
C TYR A 131 -3.21 12.94 4.96
N PRO A 132 -3.77 13.53 3.88
CA PRO A 132 -5.17 13.35 3.52
C PRO A 132 -5.44 11.93 3.01
N VAL A 133 -6.70 11.62 2.71
CA VAL A 133 -7.05 10.43 1.91
C VAL A 133 -6.38 10.54 0.54
N SER A 134 -5.85 9.44 0.03
CA SER A 134 -5.19 9.35 -1.27
C SER A 134 -6.01 8.51 -2.26
N GLU A 135 -6.01 8.91 -3.53
CA GLU A 135 -6.54 8.08 -4.63
C GLU A 135 -5.56 7.00 -5.10
N SER A 136 -4.30 7.06 -4.65
CA SER A 136 -3.27 6.11 -5.05
C SER A 136 -3.61 4.70 -4.60
N GLN A 137 -3.46 3.75 -5.52
CA GLN A 137 -3.79 2.36 -5.28
C GLN A 137 -2.67 1.62 -4.56
N GLN A 138 -3.02 0.90 -3.50
CA GLN A 138 -2.10 0.10 -2.70
C GLN A 138 -2.59 -1.34 -2.60
N LEU A 139 -1.63 -2.23 -2.35
CA LEU A 139 -1.84 -3.66 -2.13
C LEU A 139 -1.61 -3.97 -0.66
N PHE A 140 -2.58 -4.63 -0.03
CA PHE A 140 -2.44 -5.21 1.31
C PHE A 140 -2.28 -6.72 1.22
N ILE A 141 -1.20 -7.23 1.82
CA ILE A 141 -0.82 -8.65 1.80
C ILE A 141 -0.41 -9.05 3.22
N VAL A 142 -1.13 -9.99 3.84
CA VAL A 142 -0.90 -10.35 5.26
C VAL A 142 0.45 -11.03 5.45
N GLU A 143 0.68 -12.13 4.73
CA GLU A 143 1.89 -12.95 4.82
C GLU A 143 2.77 -12.71 3.59
N ALA A 144 3.23 -11.47 3.42
CA ALA A 144 3.98 -11.08 2.22
C ALA A 144 5.28 -11.88 2.05
N GLN A 145 5.95 -12.27 3.14
CA GLN A 145 7.18 -13.07 3.07
C GLN A 145 6.96 -14.40 2.35
N ASP A 146 5.83 -15.07 2.62
CA ASP A 146 5.50 -16.36 2.01
C ASP A 146 4.87 -16.20 0.62
N ALA A 147 4.31 -15.03 0.30
CA ALA A 147 3.66 -14.76 -0.97
C ALA A 147 4.62 -14.30 -2.08
N MET A 148 5.84 -13.87 -1.73
CA MET A 148 6.80 -13.27 -2.65
C MET A 148 7.88 -14.25 -3.11
N GLN A 149 8.35 -14.05 -4.33
CA GLN A 149 9.50 -14.74 -4.91
C GLN A 149 10.33 -13.79 -5.80
N TYR A 150 11.54 -14.22 -6.17
CA TYR A 150 12.45 -13.47 -7.05
C TYR A 150 12.64 -12.00 -6.63
N CYS A 151 12.95 -11.78 -5.35
CA CYS A 151 13.09 -10.45 -4.78
C CYS A 151 14.48 -9.84 -5.04
N GLU A 152 14.49 -8.58 -5.44
CA GLU A 152 15.68 -7.75 -5.62
C GLU A 152 15.54 -6.47 -4.78
N THR A 153 16.61 -6.12 -4.05
CA THR A 153 16.65 -4.96 -3.16
C THR A 153 17.52 -3.87 -3.77
N TYR A 154 17.05 -2.62 -3.67
CA TYR A 154 17.76 -1.42 -4.11
C TYR A 154 17.94 -0.43 -2.97
N ASP A 155 19.02 0.33 -3.06
CA ASP A 155 19.27 1.49 -2.21
C ASP A 155 18.62 2.75 -2.77
N SER A 156 18.04 3.55 -1.88
CA SER A 156 17.68 4.92 -2.20
C SER A 156 18.95 5.73 -2.41
N VAL A 157 19.03 6.45 -3.52
CA VAL A 157 20.18 7.28 -3.88
C VAL A 157 19.76 8.73 -4.02
N MET A 158 20.64 9.64 -3.61
CA MET A 158 20.42 11.07 -3.80
C MET A 158 20.54 11.40 -5.29
N ARG A 159 19.48 12.02 -5.83
CA ARG A 159 19.45 12.60 -7.18
C ARG A 159 18.85 13.99 -7.09
N TRP A 160 19.42 14.93 -7.83
CA TRP A 160 18.92 16.30 -7.95
C TRP A 160 18.19 16.44 -9.29
N GLU A 161 17.00 17.01 -9.25
CA GLU A 161 16.15 17.32 -10.41
C GLU A 161 15.83 18.82 -10.44
#